data_AF-A0A4Y2VT02-F1
#
_entry.id   AF-A0A4Y2VT02-F1
#
_cell.length_a   1.000
_cell.length_b   1.000
_cell.length_c   1.000
_cell.angle_alpha   90.00
_cell.angle_beta   90.00
_cell.angle_gamma   90.00
#
_symmetry.space_group_name_H-M   'P 1'
#
loop_
_entity.id
_entity.type
_entity.pdbx_description
1 polymer ?
#
loop_
_entity_poly.entity_id
_entity_poly.type
_entity_poly.pdbx_seq_one_letter_code
_entity_poly.pdbx_strand_id
1 'polypeptide(L)'
;MMQVQALVKAAVIESWFQIRRFRGSRADSINDSQNLSTHSGAHFYTVDHPNQPKESKPEWIRSGGWWLNHIMTTSLNGLNILSTDKVQSMEGITWLTLGGFQNSLASTEIKVRPKKFKMHAKEKALSIV
;
A
#
# COMPACT_ATOMS: atom_id res chain seq x y z
N MET A 1 -11.99 -11.03 31.44
CA MET A 1 -10.83 -10.27 30.92
C MET A 1 -10.43 -10.88 29.57
N MET A 2 -11.09 -10.42 28.50
CA MET A 2 -10.82 -10.87 27.12
C MET A 2 -9.73 -9.99 26.51
N GLN A 3 -8.66 -10.65 26.07
CA GLN A 3 -7.41 -10.05 25.61
C GLN A 3 -7.60 -9.17 24.37
N VAL A 4 -7.13 -7.92 24.45
CA VAL A 4 -7.07 -6.91 23.37
C VAL A 4 -6.34 -7.44 22.12
N GLN A 5 -5.53 -8.50 22.25
CA GLN A 5 -4.81 -9.12 21.13
C GLN A 5 -5.70 -9.93 20.18
N ALA A 6 -6.86 -10.44 20.62
CA ALA A 6 -7.76 -11.18 19.73
C ALA A 6 -8.55 -10.24 18.79
N LEU A 7 -8.86 -9.01 19.24
CA LEU A 7 -9.62 -8.04 18.46
C LEU A 7 -8.83 -7.53 17.24
N VAL A 8 -7.51 -7.43 17.34
CA VAL A 8 -6.64 -6.97 16.24
C VAL A 8 -6.51 -8.04 15.15
N LYS A 9 -6.45 -9.34 15.53
CA LYS A 9 -6.39 -10.44 14.55
C LYS A 9 -7.66 -10.56 13.71
N ALA A 10 -8.84 -10.38 14.29
CA ALA A 10 -10.10 -10.51 13.56
C ALA A 10 -10.39 -9.29 12.66
N ALA A 11 -10.04 -8.08 13.10
CA ALA A 11 -10.36 -6.87 12.34
C ALA A 11 -9.50 -6.67 11.08
N VAL A 12 -8.27 -7.20 11.04
CA VAL A 12 -7.37 -7.05 9.89
C VAL A 12 -7.59 -8.12 8.81
N ILE A 13 -8.14 -9.28 9.17
CA ILE A 13 -8.31 -10.42 8.25
C ILE A 13 -9.66 -10.36 7.50
N GLU A 14 -10.71 -9.74 8.06
CA GLU A 14 -12.03 -9.66 7.40
C GLU A 14 -12.50 -8.24 7.06
N SER A 15 -11.75 -7.19 7.45
CA SER A 15 -12.03 -5.83 6.99
C SER A 15 -11.45 -5.63 5.60
N TRP A 16 -12.31 -5.69 4.59
CA TRP A 16 -12.02 -5.19 3.25
C TRP A 16 -11.42 -3.78 3.36
N PHE A 17 -10.13 -3.62 3.07
CA PHE A 17 -9.48 -2.32 3.06
C PHE A 17 -10.05 -1.51 1.89
N GLN A 18 -10.82 -0.46 2.20
CA GLN A 18 -11.51 0.34 1.19
C GLN A 18 -10.92 1.74 1.10
N ILE A 19 -10.53 2.13 -0.11
CA ILE A 19 -9.95 3.42 -0.43
C ILE A 19 -10.99 4.20 -1.24
N ARG A 20 -11.64 5.19 -0.58
CA ARG A 20 -12.80 5.88 -1.18
C ARG A 20 -12.46 7.22 -1.83
N ARG A 21 -11.37 7.87 -1.42
CA ARG A 21 -11.00 9.19 -1.93
C ARG A 21 -9.49 9.25 -2.09
N PHE A 22 -9.05 9.64 -3.28
CA PHE A 22 -7.66 9.85 -3.61
C PHE A 22 -7.43 11.33 -3.97
N ARG A 23 -6.29 11.88 -3.55
CA ARG A 23 -5.79 13.20 -3.94
C ARG A 23 -4.27 13.11 -4.05
N GLY A 24 -3.71 13.54 -5.18
CA GLY A 24 -2.28 13.56 -5.45
C GLY A 24 -1.81 14.94 -5.89
N SER A 25 -0.53 15.25 -5.68
CA SER A 25 0.09 16.53 -6.03
C SER A 25 0.75 16.55 -7.42
N ARG A 26 0.83 15.40 -8.10
CA ARG A 26 1.41 15.29 -9.44
C ARG A 26 0.33 15.55 -10.49
N ALA A 27 0.69 16.18 -11.62
CA ALA A 27 -0.25 16.55 -12.68
C ALA A 27 -1.08 15.36 -13.21
N ASP A 28 -0.54 14.15 -13.11
CA ASP A 28 -1.19 12.89 -13.49
C ASP A 28 -2.01 12.27 -12.34
N SER A 29 -2.47 13.08 -11.39
CA SER A 29 -3.18 12.62 -10.18
C SER A 29 -4.41 11.73 -10.46
N ILE A 30 -4.99 11.83 -11.66
CA ILE A 30 -6.05 10.92 -12.15
C ILE A 30 -5.51 9.49 -12.30
N ASN A 31 -4.31 9.31 -12.86
CA ASN A 31 -3.66 8.00 -12.98
C ASN A 31 -3.12 7.52 -11.62
N ASP A 32 -2.64 8.43 -10.77
CA ASP A 32 -2.30 8.09 -9.37
C ASP A 32 -3.50 7.57 -8.59
N SER A 33 -4.69 8.12 -8.87
CA SER A 33 -5.92 7.63 -8.26
C SER A 33 -6.22 6.19 -8.67
N GLN A 34 -5.93 5.81 -9.92
CA GLN A 34 -6.10 4.44 -10.40
C GLN A 34 -5.08 3.49 -9.76
N ASN A 35 -3.86 3.98 -9.48
CA ASN A 35 -2.82 3.13 -8.92
C ASN A 35 -3.24 2.50 -7.60
N LEU A 36 -3.71 3.30 -6.66
CA LEU A 36 -4.08 2.81 -5.34
C LEU A 36 -5.53 2.33 -5.27
N SER A 37 -6.46 2.97 -6.00
CA SER A 37 -7.90 2.60 -5.95
C SER A 37 -8.20 1.23 -6.52
N THR A 38 -7.41 0.75 -7.49
CA THR A 38 -7.57 -0.59 -8.08
C THR A 38 -7.27 -1.72 -7.07
N HIS A 39 -6.54 -1.43 -5.99
CA HIS A 39 -6.31 -2.35 -4.87
C HIS A 39 -7.40 -2.26 -3.78
N SER A 40 -8.34 -1.31 -3.88
CA SER A 40 -9.43 -1.15 -2.92
C SER A 40 -10.33 -2.38 -2.92
N GLY A 41 -10.55 -2.96 -1.74
CA GLY A 41 -11.36 -4.16 -1.58
C GLY A 41 -10.70 -5.44 -2.08
N ALA A 42 -9.42 -5.41 -2.46
CA ALA A 42 -8.69 -6.64 -2.72
C ALA A 42 -8.29 -7.34 -1.41
N HIS A 43 -8.09 -8.65 -1.48
CA HIS A 43 -7.58 -9.42 -0.36
C HIS A 43 -6.11 -9.11 -0.10
N PHE A 44 -5.75 -9.02 1.18
CA PHE A 44 -4.35 -8.92 1.56
C PHE A 44 -3.69 -10.29 1.40
N TYR A 45 -2.60 -10.31 0.66
CA TYR A 45 -1.77 -11.46 0.33
C TYR A 45 -0.44 -11.39 1.08
N THR A 46 0.13 -12.54 1.45
CA THR A 46 1.55 -12.69 1.79
C THR A 46 2.12 -13.93 1.09
N VAL A 47 3.45 -13.98 0.90
CA VAL A 47 4.12 -15.08 0.19
C VAL A 47 3.81 -16.46 0.77
N ASP A 48 3.68 -16.53 2.08
CA ASP A 48 3.40 -17.74 2.86
C ASP A 48 1.90 -18.03 3.06
N HIS A 49 1.02 -17.04 2.84
CA HIS A 49 -0.44 -17.19 2.96
C HIS A 49 -1.12 -16.61 1.72
N PRO A 50 -1.19 -17.38 0.63
CA PRO A 50 -1.78 -16.93 -0.62
C PRO A 50 -3.31 -16.81 -0.51
N ASN A 51 -3.81 -15.68 -0.02
CA ASN A 51 -5.20 -15.25 -0.25
C ASN A 51 -5.40 -14.74 -1.69
N GLN A 52 -4.81 -15.45 -2.65
CA GLN A 52 -4.76 -15.03 -4.03
C GLN A 52 -6.12 -15.31 -4.71
N PRO A 53 -6.59 -14.41 -5.59
CA PRO A 53 -7.68 -14.75 -6.51
C PRO A 53 -7.31 -16.01 -7.30
N LYS A 54 -8.27 -16.90 -7.59
CA LYS A 54 -8.02 -18.14 -8.34
C LYS A 54 -7.36 -17.92 -9.71
N GLU A 55 -7.46 -16.71 -10.25
CA GLU A 55 -6.91 -16.30 -11.54
C GLU A 55 -5.55 -15.58 -11.43
N SER A 56 -4.93 -15.53 -10.25
CA SER A 56 -3.66 -14.82 -10.09
C SER A 56 -2.54 -15.48 -10.88
N LYS A 57 -1.94 -14.73 -11.79
CA LYS A 57 -0.77 -15.18 -12.53
C LYS A 57 0.53 -14.98 -11.72
N PRO A 58 1.57 -15.79 -11.92
CA PRO A 58 2.84 -15.66 -11.20
C PRO A 58 3.46 -14.25 -11.26
N GLU A 59 3.30 -13.56 -12.39
CA GLU A 59 3.79 -12.19 -12.59
C GLU A 59 3.11 -11.13 -11.70
N TRP A 60 1.92 -11.42 -11.14
CA TRP A 60 1.24 -10.49 -10.24
C TRP A 60 1.72 -10.63 -8.79
N ILE A 61 2.42 -11.72 -8.49
CA ILE A 61 2.94 -11.98 -7.16
C ILE A 61 4.00 -10.94 -6.84
N ARG A 62 3.81 -10.26 -5.71
CA ARG A 62 4.77 -9.30 -5.17
C ARG A 62 5.63 -9.97 -4.12
N SER A 63 6.85 -9.46 -3.99
CA SER A 63 7.85 -9.93 -3.03
C SER A 63 7.45 -9.68 -1.57
N GLY A 64 6.55 -8.74 -1.30
CA GLY A 64 6.01 -8.46 0.03
C GLY A 64 4.49 -8.44 0.07
N GLY A 65 3.95 -8.42 1.28
CA GLY A 65 2.50 -8.51 1.49
C GLY A 65 1.76 -7.29 0.96
N TRP A 66 0.72 -7.50 0.17
CA TRP A 66 0.00 -6.42 -0.51
C TRP A 66 -1.46 -6.79 -0.78
N TRP A 67 -2.30 -5.79 -1.03
CA TRP A 67 -3.67 -5.99 -1.51
C TRP A 67 -3.62 -6.39 -2.99
N LEU A 68 -3.64 -7.70 -3.28
CA LEU A 68 -3.34 -8.22 -4.61
C LEU A 68 -4.47 -7.94 -5.61
N ASN A 69 -4.12 -7.34 -6.74
CA ASN A 69 -5.05 -7.08 -7.84
C ASN A 69 -4.48 -7.61 -9.16
N HIS A 70 -5.35 -7.91 -10.13
CA HIS A 70 -4.98 -8.33 -11.49
C HIS A 70 -4.27 -7.23 -12.30
N ILE A 71 -4.44 -5.97 -11.89
CA ILE A 71 -3.71 -4.84 -12.46
C ILE A 71 -2.47 -4.60 -11.60
N MET A 72 -1.31 -4.71 -12.24
CA MET A 72 -0.06 -4.30 -11.66
C MET A 72 -0.06 -2.77 -11.63
N THR A 73 -0.13 -2.13 -10.46
CA THR A 73 -0.11 -0.65 -10.36
C THR A 73 0.81 -0.15 -9.24
N THR A 74 0.75 -0.74 -8.04
CA THR A 74 1.62 -0.35 -6.92
C THR A 74 1.94 -1.54 -6.03
N SER A 75 3.08 -1.48 -5.36
CA SER A 75 3.49 -2.39 -4.29
C SER A 75 4.43 -1.64 -3.36
N LEU A 76 3.88 -1.00 -2.33
CA LEU A 76 4.67 -0.22 -1.38
C LEU A 76 5.43 -1.08 -0.36
N ASN A 77 5.06 -2.36 -0.22
CA ASN A 77 5.72 -3.30 0.68
C ASN A 77 6.74 -4.20 -0.05
N GLY A 78 7.18 -3.83 -1.25
CA GLY A 78 8.21 -4.58 -1.97
C GLY A 78 9.60 -4.48 -1.30
N LEU A 79 10.56 -5.23 -1.83
CA LEU A 79 11.94 -5.22 -1.34
C LEU A 79 12.60 -3.85 -1.59
N ASN A 80 13.39 -3.38 -0.63
CA ASN A 80 14.19 -2.16 -0.84
C ASN A 80 15.47 -2.51 -1.61
N ILE A 81 15.41 -2.41 -2.93
CA ILE A 81 16.46 -2.90 -3.84
C ILE A 81 17.12 -1.82 -4.67
N LEU A 82 16.84 -0.54 -4.41
CA LEU A 82 17.35 0.58 -5.22
C LEU A 82 18.89 0.64 -5.25
N SER A 83 19.56 0.15 -4.21
CA SER A 83 21.04 0.11 -4.11
C SER A 83 21.64 -1.28 -4.37
N THR A 84 20.89 -2.18 -5.04
CA THR A 84 21.33 -3.56 -5.30
C THR A 84 21.50 -3.81 -6.79
N ASP A 85 21.99 -4.99 -7.16
CA ASP A 85 22.04 -5.47 -8.55
C ASP A 85 20.65 -5.78 -9.13
N LYS A 86 19.60 -5.82 -8.30
CA LYS A 86 18.21 -6.07 -8.69
C LYS A 86 17.42 -4.83 -9.13
N VAL A 87 18.08 -3.67 -9.28
CA VAL A 87 17.46 -2.46 -9.87
C VAL A 87 17.00 -2.84 -11.28
N GLN A 88 15.71 -2.63 -11.61
CA GLN A 88 15.00 -3.16 -12.78
C GLN A 88 14.20 -4.47 -12.59
N SER A 89 13.99 -4.92 -11.35
CA SER A 89 13.08 -6.04 -11.04
C SER A 89 11.71 -5.59 -10.51
N MET A 90 10.71 -6.46 -10.64
CA MET A 90 9.35 -6.24 -10.14
C MET A 90 9.19 -6.56 -8.65
N GLU A 91 10.30 -6.92 -8.00
CA GLU A 91 10.38 -7.25 -6.58
C GLU A 91 10.50 -5.98 -5.70
N GLY A 92 10.71 -4.81 -6.30
CA GLY A 92 10.98 -3.57 -5.58
C GLY A 92 9.76 -2.85 -5.00
N ILE A 93 10.02 -1.72 -4.33
CA ILE A 93 8.98 -0.77 -3.92
C ILE A 93 8.50 -0.03 -5.19
N THR A 94 7.29 -0.29 -5.66
CA THR A 94 6.85 0.18 -6.99
C THR A 94 5.59 1.03 -6.95
N TRP A 95 5.52 1.98 -7.88
CA TRP A 95 4.35 2.82 -8.14
C TRP A 95 4.34 3.21 -9.62
N LEU A 96 3.36 2.76 -10.40
CA LEU A 96 3.37 2.82 -11.86
C LEU A 96 3.71 4.20 -12.43
N THR A 97 3.03 5.23 -11.96
CA THR A 97 3.22 6.62 -12.43
C THR A 97 4.49 7.27 -11.86
N LEU A 98 5.18 6.60 -10.94
CA LEU A 98 6.42 7.04 -10.30
C LEU A 98 7.49 5.96 -10.47
N GLY A 99 8.11 5.93 -11.64
CA GLY A 99 9.20 5.01 -11.95
C GLY A 99 8.78 3.65 -12.51
N GLY A 100 7.48 3.34 -12.62
CA GLY A 100 7.00 2.09 -13.22
C GLY A 100 7.11 0.88 -12.29
N PHE A 101 7.06 -0.33 -12.87
CA PHE A 101 7.06 -1.60 -12.10
C PHE A 101 8.42 -2.23 -11.89
N GLN A 102 9.45 -1.74 -12.59
CA GLN A 102 10.78 -2.33 -12.54
C GLN A 102 11.76 -1.45 -11.74
N ASN A 103 11.42 -0.18 -11.49
CA ASN A 103 12.26 0.69 -10.69
C ASN A 103 11.75 0.73 -9.25
N SER A 104 12.63 0.43 -8.30
CA SER A 104 12.33 0.58 -6.87
C SER A 104 12.40 2.04 -6.47
N LEU A 105 11.42 2.52 -5.73
CA LEU A 105 11.51 3.78 -5.00
C LEU A 105 12.55 3.66 -3.88
N ALA A 106 13.17 4.79 -3.54
CA ALA A 106 14.16 4.87 -2.47
C ALA A 106 13.53 4.65 -1.08
N SER A 107 12.30 5.09 -0.91
CA SER A 107 11.55 4.97 0.34
C SER A 107 10.05 5.05 0.08
N THR A 108 9.29 4.58 1.05
CA THR A 108 7.84 4.66 1.08
C THR A 108 7.35 4.76 2.52
N GLU A 109 6.21 5.40 2.73
CA GLU A 109 5.61 5.53 4.05
C GLU A 109 4.08 5.58 3.91
N ILE A 110 3.37 4.78 4.73
CA ILE A 110 1.91 4.81 4.81
C ILE A 110 1.52 5.35 6.18
N LYS A 111 0.92 6.55 6.20
CA LYS A 111 0.40 7.16 7.42
C LYS A 111 -1.12 7.15 7.41
N VAL A 112 -1.72 6.72 8.50
CA VAL A 112 -3.17 6.77 8.73
C VAL A 112 -3.49 7.80 9.80
N ARG A 113 -4.60 8.52 9.62
CA ARG A 113 -5.11 9.49 10.60
C ARG A 113 -6.63 9.48 10.60
N PRO A 114 -7.29 9.61 11.77
CA PRO A 114 -8.75 9.74 11.84
C PRO A 114 -9.26 10.91 11.00
N LYS A 115 -10.39 10.72 10.30
CA LYS A 115 -11.01 11.77 9.46
C LYS A 115 -11.36 13.03 10.25
N LYS A 116 -11.81 12.86 11.50
CA LYS A 116 -12.04 13.94 12.46
C LYS A 116 -10.86 13.99 13.44
N PHE A 117 -9.72 14.47 12.96
CA PHE A 117 -8.55 14.66 13.81
C PHE A 117 -8.71 15.94 14.65
N LYS A 118 -8.67 15.82 15.98
CA LYS A 118 -8.56 16.97 16.88
C LYS A 118 -7.09 17.17 17.17
N MET A 119 -6.49 18.22 16.61
CA MET A 119 -5.13 18.61 17.01
C MET A 119 -5.17 19.08 18.46
N HIS A 120 -4.30 18.55 19.31
CA HIS A 120 -4.13 19.11 20.65
C HIS A 120 -3.49 20.51 20.53
N ALA A 121 -3.83 21.41 21.45
CA ALA A 121 -3.44 22.82 21.36
C ALA A 121 -1.92 23.02 21.19
N LYS A 122 -1.11 22.14 21.78
CA LYS A 122 0.35 22.12 21.64
C LYS A 122 0.81 21.77 20.22
N GLU A 123 0.24 20.73 19.61
CA GLU A 123 0.56 20.31 18.24
C GLU A 123 0.09 21.33 17.21
N LYS A 124 -1.03 21.99 17.47
CA LYS A 124 -1.53 23.08 16.63
C LYS A 124 -0.56 24.25 16.60
N ALA A 125 0.09 24.60 17.72
CA ALA A 125 1.07 25.69 17.77
C ALA A 125 2.38 25.35 17.04
N LEU A 126 2.77 24.07 16.99
CA LEU A 126 3.97 23.60 16.28
C LEU A 126 3.78 23.44 14.77
N SER A 127 2.55 23.31 14.26
CA SER A 127 2.29 23.13 12.82
C SER A 127 2.15 24.43 12.02
N ILE A 128 2.26 25.60 12.67
CA ILE A 128 2.10 26.94 12.07
C ILE A 128 3.44 27.68 11.90
N VAL A 129 4.54 27.03 12.27
CA VAL A 129 5.92 27.49 12.07
C VAL A 129 6.53 26.65 10.94
#